data_AF-H9ZU55-F1
#
_entry.id   AF-H9ZU55-F1
#
_cell.length_a   1.000
_cell.length_b   1.000
_cell.length_c   1.000
_cell.angle_alpha   90.00
_cell.angle_beta   90.00
_cell.angle_gamma   90.00
#
_symmetry.space_group_name_H-M   'P 1'
#
loop_
_entity.id
_entity.type
_entity.pdbx_description
1 polymer ?
#
loop_
_entity_poly.entity_id
_entity_poly.type
_entity_poly.pdbx_seq_one_letter_code
_entity_poly.pdbx_strand_id
1 'polypeptide(L)' 'MEGVRERRLEALLLQALKGERTLEELHAVLKPLHPGLTKAHLFALLVRLKREGKVAFQGGRFRLAGKDQGADP' A
#
# COMPACT_ATOMS: atom_id res chain seq x y z
N MET A 1 -7.55 9.51 18.54
CA MET A 1 -8.21 8.50 17.67
C MET A 1 -7.56 8.41 16.28
N GLU A 2 -6.23 8.53 16.17
CA GLU A 2 -5.53 8.52 14.87
C GLU A 2 -5.09 7.11 14.45
N GLY A 3 -4.75 6.24 15.41
CA GLY A 3 -4.28 4.88 15.12
C GLY A 3 -5.30 3.96 14.43
N VAL A 4 -6.61 4.23 14.54
CA VAL A 4 -7.64 3.42 13.86
C VAL A 4 -7.72 3.76 12.38
N ARG A 5 -7.56 5.05 12.02
CA ARG A 5 -7.59 5.52 10.63
C ARG A 5 -6.41 5.01 9.84
N GLU A 6 -5.22 5.01 10.45
CA GLU A 6 -3.99 4.54 9.80
C GLU A 6 -3.99 3.02 9.56
N ARG A 7 -4.44 2.22 10.54
CA ARG A 7 -4.60 0.77 10.34
C ARG A 7 -5.62 0.42 9.27
N ARG A 8 -6.73 1.18 9.20
CA ARG A 8 -7.77 0.97 8.18
C ARG A 8 -7.24 1.31 6.78
N LEU A 9 -6.47 2.39 6.67
CA LEU A 9 -5.79 2.78 5.44
C LEU A 9 -4.78 1.71 4.99
N GLU A 10 -3.95 1.18 5.89
CA GLU A 10 -3.03 0.08 5.58
C GLU A 10 -3.78 -1.15 5.06
N ALA A 11 -4.85 -1.57 5.75
CA ALA A 11 -5.65 -2.72 5.32
C ALA A 11 -6.31 -2.50 3.96
N LEU A 12 -6.81 -1.29 3.67
CA LEU A 12 -7.36 -0.93 2.37
C LEU A 12 -6.29 -0.92 1.28
N LEU A 13 -5.10 -0.40 1.58
CA LEU A 13 -3.96 -0.39 0.67
C LEU A 13 -3.52 -1.81 0.32
N LEU A 14 -3.34 -2.68 1.32
CA LEU A 14 -2.97 -4.08 1.10
C LEU A 14 -4.06 -4.83 0.31
N GLN A 15 -5.34 -4.55 0.55
CA GLN A 15 -6.42 -5.11 -0.25
C GLN A 15 -6.38 -4.62 -1.72
N ALA A 16 -6.12 -3.33 -1.95
CA ALA A 16 -5.98 -2.78 -3.29
C ALA A 16 -4.76 -3.35 -4.04
N LEU A 17 -3.69 -3.69 -3.31
CA LEU A 17 -2.45 -4.28 -3.81
C LEU A 17 -2.52 -5.80 -4.06
N LYS A 18 -3.67 -6.44 -3.82
CA LYS A 18 -3.91 -7.83 -4.26
C LYS A 18 -3.78 -8.00 -5.78
N GLY A 19 -3.95 -6.90 -6.53
CA GLY A 19 -3.51 -6.78 -7.92
C GLY A 19 -2.35 -5.78 -8.04
N GLU A 20 -1.54 -5.90 -9.08
CA GLU A 20 -0.54 -4.88 -9.40
C GLU A 20 -1.23 -3.55 -9.74
N ARG A 21 -0.86 -2.48 -9.03
CA ARG A 21 -1.48 -1.15 -9.17
C ARG A 21 -0.43 -0.06 -9.16
N THR A 22 -0.67 1.01 -9.89
CA THR A 22 0.19 2.20 -9.82
C THR A 22 -0.13 3.04 -8.57
N LEU A 23 0.79 3.95 -8.21
CA LEU A 23 0.56 4.92 -7.14
C LEU A 23 -0.72 5.73 -7.37
N GLU A 24 -1.00 6.07 -8.63
CA GLU A 24 -2.16 6.89 -8.99
C GLU A 24 -3.48 6.14 -8.85
N GLU A 25 -3.52 4.87 -9.26
CA GLU A 25 -4.70 4.03 -9.05
C GLU A 25 -4.97 3.81 -7.56
N LEU A 26 -3.93 3.54 -6.76
CA LEU A 26 -4.06 3.42 -5.31
C LEU A 26 -4.56 4.72 -4.68
N HIS A 27 -4.05 5.86 -5.13
CA HIS A 27 -4.51 7.16 -4.65
C HIS A 27 -5.98 7.39 -5.02
N ALA A 28 -6.39 7.09 -6.24
CA ALA A 28 -7.77 7.26 -6.70
C ALA A 28 -8.76 6.37 -5.93
N VAL A 29 -8.39 5.13 -5.62
CA VAL A 29 -9.21 4.19 -4.83
C VAL A 29 -9.32 4.63 -3.37
N LEU A 30 -8.24 5.14 -2.79
CA LEU A 30 -8.18 5.49 -1.37
C LEU A 30 -8.67 6.91 -1.07
N LYS A 31 -8.61 7.84 -2.04
CA LYS A 31 -9.09 9.23 -1.91
C LYS A 31 -10.56 9.36 -1.43
N PRO A 32 -11.55 8.62 -1.96
CA PRO A 32 -12.93 8.71 -1.46
C PRO A 32 -13.08 8.18 -0.03
N LEU A 33 -12.22 7.26 0.40
CA LEU A 33 -12.24 6.66 1.74
C LEU A 33 -11.45 7.50 2.76
N HIS A 34 -10.41 8.18 2.30
CA HIS A 34 -9.56 9.08 3.07
C HIS A 34 -9.34 10.38 2.26
N PRO A 35 -10.24 11.37 2.39
CA PRO A 35 -10.14 12.62 1.63
C PRO A 35 -8.89 13.45 1.98
N GLY A 36 -8.28 13.23 3.15
CA GLY A 36 -7.01 13.83 3.56
C GLY A 36 -5.76 13.07 3.07
N LEU A 37 -5.91 11.98 2.30
CA LEU A 37 -4.77 11.19 1.83
C LEU A 37 -4.04 11.92 0.70
N THR A 38 -2.82 12.34 0.97
CA THR A 38 -1.94 12.92 -0.06
C THR A 38 -1.12 11.83 -0.75
N LYS A 39 -0.72 12.07 -2.00
CA LYS A 39 0.19 11.16 -2.73
C LYS A 39 1.50 10.95 -1.95
N ALA A 40 2.01 11.97 -1.27
CA ALA A 40 3.21 11.88 -0.44
C ALA A 40 3.03 10.96 0.77
N HIS A 41 1.90 11.06 1.47
CA HIS A 41 1.59 10.16 2.59
C HIS A 41 1.43 8.72 2.10
N LEU A 42 0.70 8.51 1.00
CA LEU A 42 0.56 7.18 0.38
C LEU A 42 1.91 6.59 -0.02
N PHE A 43 2.79 7.41 -0.61
CA PHE A 43 4.13 6.99 -0.98
C PHE A 43 4.99 6.64 0.24
N ALA A 44 4.95 7.45 1.31
CA ALA A 44 5.64 7.15 2.56
C ALA A 44 5.15 5.81 3.17
N LEU A 45 3.84 5.54 3.10
CA LEU A 45 3.23 4.31 3.58
C LEU A 45 3.67 3.10 2.74
N LEU A 46 3.70 3.22 1.41
CA LEU A 46 4.22 2.19 0.51
C LEU A 46 5.72 1.91 0.73
N VAL A 47 6.53 2.95 0.93
CA VAL A 47 7.96 2.80 1.23
C VAL A 47 8.16 2.08 2.56
N ARG A 48 7.39 2.45 3.59
CA ARG A 48 7.41 1.76 4.88
C ARG A 48 7.04 0.28 4.74
N LEU A 49 5.93 -0.02 4.07
CA LEU A 49 5.50 -1.40 3.81
C LEU A 49 6.52 -2.19 2.99
N LYS A 50 7.25 -1.53 2.08
CA LYS A 50 8.33 -2.16 1.30
C LYS A 50 9.49 -2.55 2.21
N ARG A 51 9.86 -1.68 3.16
CA ARG A 51 10.90 -1.98 4.17
C ARG A 51 10.46 -3.09 5.13
N GLU A 52 9.17 -3.19 5.41
CA GLU A 52 8.57 -4.29 6.18
C GLU A 52 8.42 -5.59 5.36
N GLY A 53 8.77 -5.60 4.07
CA GLY A 53 8.65 -6.78 3.22
C GLY A 53 7.20 -7.15 2.85
N LYS A 54 6.24 -6.24 3.03
CA LYS A 54 4.81 -6.45 2.72
C LYS A 54 4.43 -6.08 1.29
N VAL A 55 5.20 -5.21 0.64
CA VAL A 55 4.95 -4.76 -0.74
C VAL A 55 6.23 -4.73 -1.57
N ALA A 56 6.10 -5.03 -2.85
CA ALA A 56 7.16 -4.93 -3.84
C ALA A 56 6.80 -3.85 -4.88
N PHE A 57 7.82 -3.21 -5.44
CA PHE A 57 7.68 -2.23 -6.51
C PHE A 57 8.49 -2.67 -7.72
N GLN A 58 7.83 -2.91 -8.85
CA GLN A 58 8.45 -3.39 -10.09
C GLN A 58 7.73 -2.76 -11.30
N GLY A 59 8.50 -2.26 -12.28
CA GLY A 59 7.93 -1.74 -13.53
C GLY A 59 6.95 -0.57 -13.35
N GLY A 60 7.13 0.27 -12.32
CA GLY A 60 6.21 1.39 -12.03
C GLY A 60 4.93 0.99 -11.29
N ARG A 61 4.80 -0.27 -10.89
CA ARG A 61 3.62 -0.81 -10.19
C ARG A 61 3.99 -1.36 -8.83
N PHE A 62 3.10 -1.17 -7.87
CA PHE A 62 3.16 -1.78 -6.55
C PHE A 62 2.34 -3.07 -6.54
N ARG A 63 2.86 -4.08 -5.86
CA ARG A 63 2.18 -5.36 -5.62
C ARG A 63 2.47 -5.83 -4.20
N LEU A 64 1.66 -6.73 -3.66
CA LEU A 64 2.01 -7.40 -2.40
C LEU A 64 3.31 -8.19 -2.57
N ALA A 65 4.22 -8.05 -1.61
CA ALA A 65 5.32 -8.97 -1.43
C ALA A 65 4.76 -10.16 -0.62
N GLY A 66 4.95 -11.38 -1.11
CA GLY A 66 4.44 -12.58 -0.42
C GLY A 66 3.20 -13.25 -1.01
N LYS A 67 3.00 -13.27 -2.33
CA LYS A 67 2.25 -14.40 -2.95
C LYS A 67 3.17 -15.51 -3.50
N ASP A 68 4.48 -15.27 -3.55
CA ASP A 68 5.47 -16.29 -3.95
C ASP A 68 6.89 -15.97 -3.43
N GLN A 69 7.00 -15.40 -2.22
CA GLN A 69 8.29 -15.41 -1.53
C GLN A 69 7.96 -15.83 -0.12
N GLY A 70 8.14 -17.13 0.11
CA GLY A 70 8.29 -17.65 1.44
C GLY A 70 9.26 -16.78 2.21
N ALA A 71 9.00 -16.66 3.51
CA ALA A 71 10.10 -16.57 4.44
C ALA A 71 11.15 -17.61 3.99
N ASP A 72 12.30 -17.14 3.50
CA ASP A 72 13.48 -17.99 3.37
C ASP A 72 13.86 -18.46 4.81
N PRO A 73 14.36 -19.70 4.95
CA PRO A 73 14.29 -20.54 6.16
C PRO A 73 15.03 -20.06 7.41
#